data_AF-A0AA40B9R1-F1
#
_entry.id   AF-A0AA40B9R1-F1
#
_cell.length_a   1.000
_cell.length_b   1.000
_cell.length_c   1.000
_cell.angle_alpha   90.00
_cell.angle_beta   90.00
_cell.angle_gamma   90.00
#
_symmetry.space_group_name_H-M   'P 1'
#
loop_
_entity.id
_entity.type
_entity.pdbx_description
1 polymer ?
#
loop_
_entity_poly.entity_id
_entity_poly.type
_entity_poly.pdbx_seq_one_letter_code
_entity_poly.pdbx_strand_id
1 'polypeptide(L)'
;MGQASLLLSAGALFFTAITAVSIPPGFHTVAGAASVPIPPGFSRIIFEDDFSKQPAGSQPSTAKWSYSVGTSYPGGPANWGTKEIQSYSSSRENLVITSGALAITPLNNGGRWTSARIESTPAHDIACAAGGKLRIEASLKFGKAPPSEQMGIWPSFWAIGSGFRGNTDRWPAVGELDVAESINGQPTTWQMLHCGWTPGGPCNEFNGIGGPVPFTRGEFHTVAVEVDRTNGGDWRGERLLWYIDGRLTSSVDGTRVNDEGAWTAVTRNPKFLILNVAVGGDFPNNVANDGRVLTPTPETKGGPDSAMEVRYIAVFST
;
A
#
# COMPACT_ATOMS: atom_id res chain seq x y z
N MET A 1 -29.31 -76.10 59.82
CA MET A 1 -27.99 -75.68 60.36
C MET A 1 -26.94 -75.88 59.28
N GLY A 2 -26.17 -74.83 58.94
CA GLY A 2 -24.88 -74.87 58.21
C GLY A 2 -24.92 -75.34 56.75
N GLN A 3 -24.66 -74.48 55.75
CA GLN A 3 -23.34 -74.17 55.13
C GLN A 3 -22.69 -75.40 54.45
N ALA A 4 -22.15 -75.38 53.23
CA ALA A 4 -21.75 -74.32 52.31
C ALA A 4 -21.78 -74.86 50.86
N SER A 5 -21.95 -73.97 49.88
CA SER A 5 -21.95 -74.28 48.44
C SER A 5 -20.62 -73.87 47.80
N LEU A 6 -19.96 -74.78 47.08
CA LEU A 6 -18.83 -74.50 46.18
C LEU A 6 -19.37 -74.17 44.78
N LEU A 7 -18.98 -73.02 44.24
CA LEU A 7 -19.31 -72.59 42.88
C LEU A 7 -18.10 -72.77 41.95
N LEU A 8 -18.36 -73.43 40.82
CA LEU A 8 -17.46 -73.67 39.70
C LEU A 8 -17.13 -72.38 38.95
N SER A 9 -15.88 -72.27 38.51
CA SER A 9 -15.40 -71.31 37.53
C SER A 9 -15.27 -71.96 36.14
N ALA A 10 -15.92 -71.38 35.14
CA ALA A 10 -15.64 -71.64 33.72
C ALA A 10 -15.89 -70.35 32.93
N GLY A 11 -14.88 -69.90 32.18
CA GLY A 11 -14.85 -68.62 31.48
C GLY A 11 -15.76 -68.57 30.26
N ALA A 12 -16.31 -67.39 29.99
CA ALA A 12 -17.06 -67.06 28.78
C ALA A 12 -16.40 -65.86 28.07
N LEU A 13 -16.14 -66.03 26.76
CA LEU A 13 -15.75 -64.96 25.84
C LEU A 13 -16.94 -64.04 25.56
N PHE A 14 -16.74 -62.73 25.63
CA PHE A 14 -17.69 -61.73 25.14
C PHE A 14 -17.15 -61.05 23.88
N PHE A 15 -17.92 -61.11 22.80
CA PHE A 15 -17.78 -60.28 21.60
C PHE A 15 -18.40 -58.91 21.86
N THR A 16 -17.62 -57.83 21.73
CA THR A 16 -18.11 -56.46 21.79
C THR A 16 -18.59 -56.01 20.40
N ALA A 17 -19.88 -55.71 20.27
CA ALA A 17 -20.46 -55.11 19.07
C ALA A 17 -20.09 -53.61 19.01
N ILE A 18 -19.42 -53.19 17.94
CA ILE A 18 -19.16 -51.77 17.64
C ILE A 18 -20.32 -51.26 16.79
N THR A 19 -21.13 -50.36 17.36
CA THR A 19 -22.12 -49.58 16.62
C THR A 19 -21.42 -48.54 15.75
N ALA A 20 -21.52 -48.69 14.43
CA ALA A 20 -21.07 -47.69 13.47
C ALA A 20 -22.03 -46.49 13.47
N VAL A 21 -21.54 -45.32 13.87
CA VAL A 21 -22.25 -44.04 13.70
C VAL A 21 -22.03 -43.58 12.27
N SER A 22 -23.10 -43.53 11.47
CA SER A 22 -23.09 -42.97 10.11
C SER A 22 -23.04 -41.44 10.18
N ILE A 23 -21.87 -40.87 9.89
CA ILE A 23 -21.70 -39.42 9.69
C ILE A 23 -22.11 -39.11 8.24
N PRO A 24 -23.01 -38.15 7.97
CA PRO A 24 -23.35 -37.77 6.60
C PRO A 24 -22.14 -37.11 5.92
N PRO A 25 -21.96 -37.24 4.59
CA PRO A 25 -20.86 -36.60 3.88
C PRO A 25 -21.12 -35.09 3.79
N GLY A 26 -20.66 -34.36 4.79
CA GLY A 26 -20.48 -32.92 4.72
C GLY A 26 -19.23 -32.62 3.90
N PHE A 27 -19.37 -32.48 2.59
CA PHE A 27 -18.38 -31.73 1.82
C PHE A 27 -18.52 -30.25 2.19
N HIS A 28 -17.89 -29.86 3.29
CA HIS A 28 -17.46 -28.48 3.42
C HIS A 28 -16.26 -28.32 2.50
N THR A 29 -16.52 -27.95 1.24
CA THR A 29 -15.55 -27.17 0.49
C THR A 29 -15.28 -25.94 1.34
N VAL A 30 -14.16 -25.94 2.07
CA VAL A 30 -13.51 -24.68 2.44
C VAL A 30 -13.22 -24.04 1.09
N ALA A 31 -14.07 -23.10 0.68
CA ALA A 31 -13.75 -22.25 -0.45
C ALA A 31 -12.42 -21.58 -0.08
N GLY A 32 -11.33 -22.05 -0.69
CA GLY A 32 -10.06 -21.36 -0.62
C GLY A 32 -10.34 -19.94 -1.06
N ALA A 33 -10.14 -18.97 -0.16
CA ALA A 33 -10.42 -17.58 -0.44
C ALA A 33 -9.66 -17.19 -1.71
N ALA A 34 -10.39 -16.86 -2.78
CA ALA A 34 -9.77 -16.49 -4.05
C ALA A 34 -8.75 -15.37 -3.79
N SER A 35 -7.47 -15.62 -4.08
CA SER A 35 -6.38 -14.63 -3.99
C SER A 35 -6.69 -13.42 -4.88
N VAL A 36 -6.00 -12.29 -4.68
CA VAL A 36 -6.11 -11.16 -5.61
C VAL A 36 -5.92 -11.67 -7.05
N PRO A 37 -6.84 -11.37 -7.99
CA PRO A 37 -6.72 -11.88 -9.36
C PRO A 37 -5.43 -11.41 -10.02
N ILE A 38 -4.74 -12.30 -10.75
CA ILE A 38 -3.55 -11.94 -11.52
C ILE A 38 -3.99 -11.18 -12.78
N PRO A 39 -3.51 -9.94 -13.00
CA PRO A 39 -3.87 -9.17 -14.19
C PRO A 39 -3.37 -9.81 -15.49
N PRO A 40 -4.07 -9.59 -16.63
CA PRO A 40 -3.61 -10.08 -17.93
C PRO A 40 -2.18 -9.67 -18.23
N GLY A 41 -1.37 -10.61 -18.73
CA GLY A 41 0.05 -10.37 -19.04
C GLY A 41 1.00 -10.58 -17.85
N PHE A 42 0.51 -10.97 -16.68
CA PHE A 42 1.32 -11.39 -15.53
C PHE A 42 1.07 -12.88 -15.20
N SER A 43 2.03 -13.54 -14.54
CA SER A 43 1.98 -14.99 -14.28
C SER A 43 1.97 -15.36 -12.80
N ARG A 44 2.46 -14.47 -11.92
CA ARG A 44 2.58 -14.74 -10.48
C ARG A 44 2.45 -13.48 -9.64
N ILE A 45 2.09 -13.68 -8.38
CA ILE A 45 2.13 -12.68 -7.31
C ILE A 45 3.45 -12.85 -6.56
N ILE A 46 4.20 -11.77 -6.33
CA ILE A 46 5.46 -11.78 -5.57
C ILE A 46 5.35 -11.05 -4.22
N PHE A 47 4.30 -10.24 -4.04
CA PHE A 47 3.90 -9.67 -2.77
C PHE A 47 2.39 -9.48 -2.76
N GLU A 48 1.74 -9.75 -1.64
CA GLU A 48 0.31 -9.52 -1.46
C GLU A 48 0.06 -9.18 0.00
N ASP A 49 -0.82 -8.21 0.25
CA ASP A 49 -1.56 -8.13 1.51
C ASP A 49 -3.01 -7.78 1.24
N ASP A 50 -3.90 -8.75 1.45
CA ASP A 50 -5.35 -8.59 1.27
C ASP A 50 -5.99 -8.23 2.61
N PHE A 51 -6.01 -6.93 2.89
CA PHE A 51 -6.59 -6.36 4.10
C PHE A 51 -8.09 -6.64 4.23
N SER A 52 -8.80 -6.86 3.10
CA SER A 52 -10.23 -7.14 3.10
C SER A 52 -10.60 -8.47 3.76
N LYS A 53 -9.62 -9.38 3.87
CA LYS A 53 -9.76 -10.69 4.53
C LYS A 53 -9.25 -10.73 5.95
N GLN A 54 -8.68 -9.62 6.45
CA GLN A 54 -8.12 -9.56 7.80
C GLN A 54 -9.23 -9.27 8.84
N PRO A 55 -9.08 -9.71 10.09
CA PRO A 55 -10.08 -9.45 11.13
C PRO A 55 -10.25 -7.95 11.40
N ALA A 56 -11.49 -7.45 11.39
CA ALA A 56 -11.78 -6.07 11.76
C ALA A 56 -11.30 -5.75 13.19
N GLY A 57 -10.79 -4.54 13.39
CA GLY A 57 -10.16 -4.10 14.62
C GLY A 57 -8.68 -4.50 14.75
N SER A 58 -8.16 -5.38 13.89
CA SER A 58 -6.74 -5.74 13.86
C SER A 58 -5.89 -4.68 13.15
N GLN A 59 -4.56 -4.85 13.14
CA GLN A 59 -3.63 -4.00 12.37
C GLN A 59 -2.89 -4.89 11.36
N PRO A 60 -2.32 -4.31 10.27
CA PRO A 60 -1.51 -5.05 9.34
C PRO A 60 -0.40 -5.85 10.01
N SER A 61 -0.07 -7.02 9.45
CA SER A 61 0.97 -7.88 9.98
C SER A 61 2.32 -7.18 9.99
N THR A 62 2.99 -7.18 11.15
CA THR A 62 4.35 -6.63 11.30
C THR A 62 5.42 -7.47 10.61
N ALA A 63 5.08 -8.68 10.14
CA ALA A 63 5.96 -9.43 9.25
C ALA A 63 6.08 -8.73 7.87
N LYS A 64 4.99 -8.08 7.43
CA LYS A 64 4.90 -7.40 6.14
C LYS A 64 5.17 -5.91 6.23
N TRP A 65 4.77 -5.26 7.32
CA TRP A 65 4.77 -3.81 7.46
C TRP A 65 5.52 -3.31 8.69
N SER A 66 6.31 -2.26 8.50
CA SER A 66 6.91 -1.45 9.57
C SER A 66 6.16 -0.12 9.70
N TYR A 67 6.13 0.42 10.92
CA TYR A 67 5.57 1.75 11.18
C TYR A 67 6.66 2.82 11.12
N SER A 68 6.38 3.90 10.41
CA SER A 68 7.19 5.11 10.43
C SER A 68 6.47 6.15 11.29
N VAL A 69 7.05 6.48 12.44
CA VAL A 69 6.39 7.26 13.52
C VAL A 69 7.08 8.60 13.75
N GLY A 70 6.34 9.55 14.33
CA GLY A 70 6.82 10.90 14.59
C GLY A 70 6.73 11.82 13.38
N THR A 71 7.62 12.80 13.32
CA THR A 71 7.67 13.84 12.29
C THR A 71 8.87 13.71 11.34
N SER A 72 9.67 12.65 11.47
CA SER A 72 10.80 12.34 10.58
C SER A 72 11.25 10.89 10.77
N TYR A 73 12.01 10.38 9.81
CA TYR A 73 12.88 9.24 10.07
C TYR A 73 13.94 9.60 11.14
N PRO A 74 14.50 8.62 11.87
CA PRO A 74 15.66 8.84 12.72
C PRO A 74 16.83 9.39 11.90
N GLY A 75 17.25 10.63 12.21
CA GLY A 75 18.31 11.32 11.47
C GLY A 75 17.91 11.82 10.07
N GLY A 76 16.65 11.66 9.67
CA GLY A 76 16.14 12.16 8.40
C GLY A 76 15.67 13.63 8.48
N PRO A 77 15.19 14.19 7.35
CA PRO A 77 14.71 15.55 7.31
C PRO A 77 13.50 15.75 8.21
N ALA A 78 13.45 16.89 8.89
CA ALA A 78 12.30 17.28 9.71
C ALA A 78 11.02 17.40 8.86
N ASN A 79 9.86 17.14 9.48
CA ASN A 79 8.55 17.20 8.84
C ASN A 79 8.53 16.38 7.54
N TRP A 80 9.13 15.19 7.60
CA TRP A 80 9.28 14.23 6.51
C TRP A 80 9.91 14.79 5.22
N GLY A 81 10.56 15.96 5.27
CA GLY A 81 11.12 16.66 4.10
C GLY A 81 10.08 17.43 3.27
N THR A 82 8.80 17.34 3.59
CA THR A 82 7.67 17.89 2.81
C THR A 82 6.94 19.02 3.54
N LYS A 83 7.38 19.36 4.76
CA LYS A 83 6.74 20.35 5.65
C LYS A 83 5.34 19.94 6.11
N GLU A 84 5.00 18.66 6.02
CA GLU A 84 3.77 18.11 6.59
C GLU A 84 3.76 18.24 8.14
N ILE A 85 2.58 18.36 8.74
CA ILE A 85 2.44 18.82 10.14
C ILE A 85 1.96 17.75 11.13
N GLN A 86 1.52 16.60 10.65
CA GLN A 86 1.07 15.51 11.50
C GLN A 86 2.24 14.77 12.14
N SER A 87 2.01 14.21 13.32
CA SER A 87 2.86 13.17 13.89
C SER A 87 2.30 11.80 13.48
N TYR A 88 3.05 11.01 12.72
CA TYR A 88 2.63 9.64 12.43
C TYR A 88 2.71 8.77 13.69
N SER A 89 1.75 7.87 13.87
CA SER A 89 1.68 6.96 15.01
C SER A 89 1.40 5.52 14.57
N SER A 90 1.65 4.57 15.47
CA SER A 90 1.24 3.16 15.33
C SER A 90 -0.10 2.87 16.02
N SER A 91 -0.84 3.89 16.44
CA SER A 91 -2.13 3.74 17.12
C SER A 91 -3.19 3.15 16.19
N ARG A 92 -4.07 2.32 16.77
CA ARG A 92 -5.27 1.81 16.08
C ARG A 92 -6.26 2.90 15.70
N GLU A 93 -6.17 4.08 16.32
CA GLU A 93 -6.98 5.22 15.93
C GLU A 93 -6.56 5.77 14.55
N ASN A 94 -5.29 5.63 14.18
CA ASN A 94 -4.78 6.08 12.88
C ASN A 94 -4.67 4.94 11.85
N LEU A 95 -4.44 3.70 12.28
CA LEU A 95 -4.25 2.56 11.39
C LEU A 95 -4.96 1.31 11.92
N VAL A 96 -6.03 0.89 11.25
CA VAL A 96 -6.82 -0.28 11.66
C VAL A 96 -7.47 -0.97 10.47
N ILE A 97 -7.59 -2.29 10.53
CA ILE A 97 -8.44 -3.06 9.62
C ILE A 97 -9.90 -2.79 9.99
N THR A 98 -10.67 -2.24 9.06
CA THR A 98 -12.12 -2.09 9.17
C THR A 98 -12.82 -3.29 8.51
N SER A 99 -14.15 -3.24 8.38
CA SER A 99 -14.87 -4.28 7.64
C SER A 99 -14.54 -4.18 6.14
N GLY A 100 -13.54 -4.95 5.70
CA GLY A 100 -13.20 -5.12 4.29
C GLY A 100 -12.06 -4.24 3.76
N ALA A 101 -11.33 -3.50 4.60
CA ALA A 101 -10.16 -2.71 4.18
C ALA A 101 -9.24 -2.37 5.35
N LEU A 102 -8.01 -1.97 5.06
CA LEU A 102 -7.17 -1.17 5.95
C LEU A 102 -7.63 0.29 5.86
N ALA A 103 -7.79 0.98 6.99
CA ALA A 103 -8.05 2.41 7.05
C ALA A 103 -6.85 3.15 7.65
N ILE A 104 -6.37 4.17 6.92
CA ILE A 104 -5.42 5.18 7.40
C ILE A 104 -6.19 6.46 7.66
N THR A 105 -6.36 6.82 8.92
CA THR A 105 -7.24 7.93 9.34
C THR A 105 -6.42 9.07 9.94
N PRO A 106 -6.35 10.25 9.28
CA PRO A 106 -5.80 11.44 9.90
C PRO A 106 -6.77 11.94 10.98
N LEU A 107 -6.27 12.32 12.15
CA LEU A 107 -7.07 12.79 13.28
C LEU A 107 -6.59 14.17 13.73
N ASN A 108 -7.53 15.03 14.10
CA ASN A 108 -7.28 16.37 14.60
C ASN A 108 -7.77 16.50 16.04
N ASN A 109 -6.87 16.83 16.95
CA ASN A 109 -7.21 17.18 18.33
C ASN A 109 -6.77 18.61 18.63
N GLY A 110 -7.67 19.57 18.40
CA GLY A 110 -7.41 21.00 18.69
C GLY A 110 -6.22 21.58 17.92
N GLY A 111 -6.03 21.18 16.65
CA GLY A 111 -4.93 21.60 15.79
C GLY A 111 -3.70 20.69 15.83
N ARG A 112 -3.68 19.70 16.74
CA ARG A 112 -2.65 18.66 16.75
C ARG A 112 -3.09 17.50 15.88
N TRP A 113 -2.36 17.27 14.79
CA TRP A 113 -2.67 16.22 13.83
C TRP A 113 -1.87 14.94 14.09
N THR A 114 -2.56 13.80 14.01
CA THR A 114 -1.94 12.47 13.92
C THR A 114 -2.41 11.75 12.68
N SER A 115 -1.62 10.80 12.19
CA SER A 115 -1.99 9.91 11.09
C SER A 115 -1.13 8.64 11.17
N ALA A 116 -1.10 7.81 10.12
CA ALA A 116 -0.17 6.70 10.03
C ALA A 116 0.59 6.68 8.70
N ARG A 117 1.80 6.14 8.76
CA ARG A 117 2.68 5.81 7.64
C ARG A 117 3.22 4.40 7.89
N ILE A 118 3.03 3.52 6.92
CA ILE A 118 3.57 2.15 6.95
C ILE A 118 4.38 1.86 5.71
N GLU A 119 5.39 1.01 5.86
CA GLU A 119 6.35 0.65 4.84
C GLU A 119 6.50 -0.87 4.77
N SER A 120 6.61 -1.45 3.58
CA SER A 120 6.89 -2.88 3.50
C SER A 120 8.27 -3.18 4.11
N THR A 121 8.39 -4.29 4.84
CA THR A 121 9.65 -4.68 5.49
C THR A 121 10.72 -5.05 4.45
N PRO A 122 12.01 -5.01 4.81
CA PRO A 122 13.09 -5.41 3.89
C PRO A 122 12.94 -6.81 3.29
N ALA A 123 12.25 -7.72 3.98
CA ALA A 123 11.97 -9.07 3.50
C ALA A 123 11.00 -9.11 2.30
N HIS A 124 10.34 -7.98 2.02
CA HIS A 124 9.33 -7.82 0.97
C HIS A 124 9.70 -6.72 -0.03
N ASP A 125 10.98 -6.35 -0.11
CA ASP A 125 11.44 -5.47 -1.18
C ASP A 125 11.21 -6.16 -2.56
N ILE A 126 10.68 -5.41 -3.52
CA ILE A 126 10.26 -5.88 -4.84
C ILE A 126 11.19 -5.35 -5.93
N ALA A 127 11.42 -6.13 -6.99
CA ALA A 127 12.22 -5.69 -8.12
C ALA A 127 11.70 -6.29 -9.44
N CYS A 128 11.83 -5.52 -10.53
CA CYS A 128 11.50 -6.01 -11.86
C CYS A 128 12.67 -6.81 -12.45
N ALA A 129 12.46 -8.09 -12.74
CA ALA A 129 13.44 -8.92 -13.42
C ALA A 129 13.81 -8.36 -14.80
N ALA A 130 15.05 -8.62 -15.25
CA ALA A 130 15.49 -8.26 -16.59
C ALA A 130 14.62 -8.98 -17.64
N GLY A 131 14.19 -8.27 -18.69
CA GLY A 131 13.33 -8.84 -19.73
C GLY A 131 11.89 -9.11 -19.29
N GLY A 132 11.52 -8.82 -18.04
CA GLY A 132 10.19 -9.08 -17.50
C GLY A 132 9.35 -7.82 -17.31
N LYS A 133 8.18 -8.01 -16.70
CA LYS A 133 7.34 -6.92 -16.19
C LYS A 133 7.12 -7.06 -14.69
N LEU A 134 6.88 -5.93 -14.05
CA LEU A 134 6.45 -5.80 -12.66
C LEU A 134 5.23 -4.91 -12.62
N ARG A 135 4.19 -5.27 -11.88
CA ARG A 135 3.02 -4.40 -11.63
C ARG A 135 2.86 -4.22 -10.14
N ILE A 136 2.86 -2.98 -9.68
CA ILE A 136 2.58 -2.58 -8.30
C ILE A 136 1.15 -2.05 -8.29
N GLU A 137 0.25 -2.71 -7.56
CA GLU A 137 -1.18 -2.42 -7.60
C GLU A 137 -1.79 -2.33 -6.20
N ALA A 138 -2.78 -1.45 -6.05
CA ALA A 138 -3.67 -1.43 -4.89
C ALA A 138 -5.13 -1.24 -5.33
N SER A 139 -6.07 -1.80 -4.57
CA SER A 139 -7.46 -1.34 -4.59
C SER A 139 -7.67 -0.39 -3.43
N LEU A 140 -7.84 0.90 -3.72
CA LEU A 140 -7.93 1.95 -2.71
C LEU A 140 -9.10 2.91 -2.95
N LYS A 141 -9.48 3.61 -1.89
CA LYS A 141 -10.50 4.66 -1.87
C LYS A 141 -9.96 5.85 -1.10
N PHE A 142 -10.06 7.04 -1.69
CA PHE A 142 -9.84 8.29 -0.98
C PHE A 142 -11.14 8.80 -0.35
N GLY A 143 -11.01 9.44 0.81
CA GLY A 143 -12.12 9.96 1.61
C GLY A 143 -13.07 10.89 0.83
N LYS A 144 -14.36 10.80 1.18
CA LYS A 144 -15.48 11.47 0.50
C LYS A 144 -15.84 12.85 1.05
N ALA A 145 -15.13 13.35 2.08
CA ALA A 145 -15.40 14.67 2.63
C ALA A 145 -15.34 15.75 1.52
N PRO A 146 -16.09 16.86 1.64
CA PRO A 146 -16.03 17.94 0.65
C PRO A 146 -14.60 18.50 0.53
N PRO A 147 -14.16 18.98 -0.64
CA PRO A 147 -12.82 19.58 -0.80
C PRO A 147 -12.51 20.68 0.21
N SER A 148 -13.51 21.50 0.57
CA SER A 148 -13.39 22.55 1.60
C SER A 148 -13.03 22.03 2.98
N GLU A 149 -13.29 20.75 3.27
CA GLU A 149 -12.98 20.09 4.54
C GLU A 149 -11.74 19.19 4.44
N GLN A 150 -11.12 19.10 3.26
CA GLN A 150 -9.94 18.25 3.00
C GLN A 150 -8.69 19.06 2.63
N MET A 151 -8.69 20.39 2.78
CA MET A 151 -7.51 21.22 2.51
C MET A 151 -6.31 20.74 3.34
N GLY A 152 -5.24 20.32 2.69
CA GLY A 152 -4.06 19.74 3.34
C GLY A 152 -4.10 18.22 3.55
N ILE A 153 -5.25 17.55 3.41
CA ILE A 153 -5.31 16.09 3.49
C ILE A 153 -4.63 15.50 2.25
N TRP A 154 -3.59 14.68 2.47
CA TRP A 154 -2.71 14.15 1.43
C TRP A 154 -2.51 12.63 1.56
N PRO A 155 -3.46 11.80 1.07
CA PRO A 155 -3.27 10.35 0.97
C PRO A 155 -2.34 9.96 -0.19
N SER A 156 -1.44 9.00 0.05
CA SER A 156 -0.49 8.49 -0.95
C SER A 156 -0.30 6.96 -0.88
N PHE A 157 -0.21 6.34 -2.06
CA PHE A 157 0.32 4.99 -2.29
C PHE A 157 1.46 5.07 -3.30
N TRP A 158 2.65 4.63 -2.90
CA TRP A 158 3.89 4.87 -3.63
C TRP A 158 4.95 3.81 -3.30
N ALA A 159 6.02 3.81 -4.10
CA ALA A 159 7.16 2.92 -3.94
C ALA A 159 8.48 3.66 -4.14
N ILE A 160 9.45 3.44 -3.26
CA ILE A 160 10.76 4.10 -3.31
C ILE A 160 11.88 3.06 -3.28
N GLY A 161 13.01 3.37 -3.90
CA GLY A 161 14.19 2.50 -3.90
C GLY A 161 14.66 2.14 -2.48
N SER A 162 14.92 0.87 -2.24
CA SER A 162 15.34 0.32 -0.93
C SER A 162 16.59 0.95 -0.35
N GLY A 163 17.44 1.54 -1.20
CA GLY A 163 18.60 2.32 -0.76
C GLY A 163 18.27 3.57 0.05
N PHE A 164 16.99 4.00 0.08
CA PHE A 164 16.51 5.09 0.93
C PHE A 164 16.44 4.70 2.42
N ARG A 165 16.18 3.42 2.71
CA ARG A 165 16.02 2.94 4.08
C ARG A 165 17.34 3.12 4.84
N GLY A 166 17.33 3.96 5.88
CA GLY A 166 18.52 4.30 6.65
C GLY A 166 19.45 5.32 5.98
N ASN A 167 19.08 5.87 4.82
CA ASN A 167 19.82 6.94 4.16
C ASN A 167 18.87 7.84 3.34
N THR A 168 18.16 8.72 4.04
CA THR A 168 17.15 9.60 3.44
C THR A 168 17.74 10.63 2.47
N ASP A 169 19.02 10.95 2.60
CA ASP A 169 19.72 11.94 1.76
C ASP A 169 19.94 11.45 0.32
N ARG A 170 19.59 10.19 0.02
CA ARG A 170 19.68 9.63 -1.33
C ARG A 170 18.48 9.91 -2.21
N TRP A 171 17.42 10.53 -1.68
CA TRP A 171 16.34 10.99 -2.54
C TRP A 171 16.82 12.19 -3.39
N PRO A 172 16.50 12.25 -4.70
CA PRO A 172 15.66 11.33 -5.48
C PRO A 172 16.46 10.26 -6.25
N ALA A 173 17.78 10.18 -6.06
CA ALA A 173 18.66 9.27 -6.79
C ALA A 173 18.32 7.77 -6.62
N VAL A 174 17.62 7.40 -5.55
CA VAL A 174 17.10 6.03 -5.31
C VAL A 174 15.89 5.68 -6.17
N GLY A 175 15.22 6.67 -6.76
CA GLY A 175 14.05 6.51 -7.62
C GLY A 175 12.76 6.24 -6.84
N GLU A 176 11.73 7.02 -7.13
CA GLU A 176 10.42 6.98 -6.49
C GLU A 176 9.29 6.95 -7.55
N LEU A 177 8.30 6.10 -7.28
CA LEU A 177 7.13 5.84 -8.13
C LEU A 177 5.88 6.12 -7.32
N ASP A 178 5.22 7.23 -7.59
CA ASP A 178 3.95 7.56 -6.97
C ASP A 178 2.82 6.96 -7.80
N VAL A 179 2.18 5.94 -7.24
CA VAL A 179 1.14 5.17 -7.93
C VAL A 179 -0.17 5.95 -7.90
N ALA A 180 -0.48 6.54 -6.74
CA ALA A 180 -1.62 7.41 -6.55
C ALA A 180 -1.38 8.32 -5.34
N GLU A 181 -1.28 9.63 -5.59
CA GLU A 181 -1.38 10.65 -4.55
C GLU A 181 -2.62 11.49 -4.75
N SER A 182 -3.19 12.04 -3.70
CA SER A 182 -4.24 13.04 -3.83
C SER A 182 -4.09 14.10 -2.75
N ILE A 183 -4.59 15.30 -3.00
CA ILE A 183 -4.46 16.44 -2.10
C ILE A 183 -5.74 17.27 -2.09
N ASN A 184 -5.98 18.01 -1.01
CA ASN A 184 -7.02 19.04 -0.92
C ASN A 184 -8.45 18.55 -1.27
N GLY A 185 -8.70 17.24 -1.13
CA GLY A 185 -9.97 16.62 -1.54
C GLY A 185 -10.30 16.74 -3.03
N GLN A 186 -9.31 17.02 -3.89
CA GLN A 186 -9.56 17.20 -5.33
C GLN A 186 -10.03 15.89 -6.00
N PRO A 187 -10.87 15.97 -7.05
CA PRO A 187 -11.32 14.81 -7.83
C PRO A 187 -10.24 14.36 -8.83
N THR A 188 -9.00 14.28 -8.36
CA THR A 188 -7.81 13.92 -9.12
C THR A 188 -6.87 13.10 -8.25
N THR A 189 -6.08 12.27 -8.92
CA THR A 189 -4.89 11.65 -8.35
C THR A 189 -3.67 12.01 -9.18
N TRP A 190 -2.51 12.14 -8.54
CA TRP A 190 -1.24 12.42 -9.20
C TRP A 190 -0.46 11.12 -9.33
N GLN A 191 0.12 10.94 -10.52
CA GLN A 191 0.99 9.83 -10.87
C GLN A 191 2.33 10.44 -11.26
N MET A 192 3.34 10.18 -10.45
CA MET A 192 4.62 10.87 -10.51
C MET A 192 5.79 9.90 -10.53
N LEU A 193 6.86 10.36 -11.18
CA LEU A 193 8.17 9.75 -11.19
C LEU A 193 9.18 10.77 -10.66
N HIS A 194 9.88 10.40 -9.59
CA HIS A 194 10.99 11.16 -9.04
C HIS A 194 12.30 10.39 -9.21
N CYS A 195 13.33 11.06 -9.71
CA CYS A 195 14.63 10.45 -10.03
C CYS A 195 15.77 11.44 -10.28
N GLY A 196 17.00 10.93 -10.22
CA GLY A 196 18.20 11.70 -10.53
C GLY A 196 18.63 12.56 -9.34
N TRP A 197 18.68 13.89 -9.52
CA TRP A 197 19.18 14.82 -8.50
C TRP A 197 18.33 16.08 -8.41
N THR A 198 18.39 16.73 -7.25
CA THR A 198 17.72 18.00 -6.98
C THR A 198 18.70 19.17 -6.93
N PRO A 199 18.23 20.40 -7.21
CA PRO A 199 17.02 20.70 -7.96
C PRO A 199 17.21 20.39 -9.45
N GLY A 200 16.12 20.13 -10.17
CA GLY A 200 16.09 19.82 -11.59
C GLY A 200 16.45 18.37 -11.90
N GLY A 201 17.60 18.16 -12.53
CA GLY A 201 17.98 16.83 -13.01
C GLY A 201 17.07 16.29 -14.11
N PRO A 202 17.25 15.00 -14.49
CA PRO A 202 16.50 14.40 -15.60
C PRO A 202 14.99 14.34 -15.34
N CYS A 203 14.57 14.44 -14.08
CA CYS A 203 13.19 14.29 -13.66
C CYS A 203 12.55 15.60 -13.18
N ASN A 204 13.20 16.75 -13.38
CA ASN A 204 12.67 18.09 -13.07
C ASN A 204 12.26 18.27 -11.59
N GLU A 205 13.12 17.85 -10.69
CA GLU A 205 12.91 17.90 -9.26
C GLU A 205 12.82 19.34 -8.74
N PHE A 206 11.93 19.66 -7.81
CA PHE A 206 11.09 18.76 -7.00
C PHE A 206 9.73 18.41 -7.64
N ASN A 207 9.49 18.75 -8.90
CA ASN A 207 8.17 18.52 -9.51
C ASN A 207 7.99 17.08 -10.01
N GLY A 208 9.07 16.39 -10.37
CA GLY A 208 8.99 15.07 -10.97
C GLY A 208 8.51 15.08 -12.44
N ILE A 209 8.37 13.88 -12.99
CA ILE A 209 7.75 13.64 -14.30
C ILE A 209 6.39 12.99 -14.09
N GLY A 210 5.32 13.70 -14.42
CA GLY A 210 3.97 13.17 -14.29
C GLY A 210 2.92 14.26 -14.29
N GLY A 211 1.76 13.98 -13.69
CA GLY A 211 0.68 14.96 -13.60
C GLY A 211 -0.59 14.42 -12.94
N PRO A 212 -1.57 15.32 -12.70
CA PRO A 212 -2.90 14.93 -12.24
C PRO A 212 -3.68 14.20 -13.33
N VAL A 213 -4.44 13.19 -12.93
CA VAL A 213 -5.43 12.50 -13.76
C VAL A 213 -6.77 12.44 -13.01
N PRO A 214 -7.92 12.41 -13.71
CA PRO A 214 -9.23 12.34 -13.06
C PRO A 214 -9.34 11.12 -12.14
N PHE A 215 -9.90 11.32 -10.94
CA PHE A 215 -10.12 10.27 -9.95
C PHE A 215 -11.35 10.59 -9.11
N THR A 216 -12.35 9.72 -9.11
CA THR A 216 -13.55 9.92 -8.30
C THR A 216 -13.28 9.52 -6.84
N ARG A 217 -13.89 10.24 -5.90
CA ARG A 217 -13.69 10.04 -4.45
C ARG A 217 -14.85 9.28 -3.84
N GLY A 218 -14.61 8.63 -2.70
CA GLY A 218 -15.65 7.90 -1.97
C GLY A 218 -16.01 6.53 -2.54
N GLU A 219 -15.31 6.07 -3.58
CA GLU A 219 -15.42 4.73 -4.14
C GLU A 219 -14.04 4.08 -4.32
N PHE A 220 -14.03 2.76 -4.45
CA PHE A 220 -12.79 2.00 -4.62
C PHE A 220 -12.41 1.96 -6.09
N HIS A 221 -11.16 2.29 -6.36
CA HIS A 221 -10.51 2.14 -7.66
C HIS A 221 -9.32 1.19 -7.54
N THR A 222 -9.00 0.52 -8.63
CA THR A 222 -7.71 -0.17 -8.76
C THR A 222 -6.71 0.80 -9.37
N VAL A 223 -5.61 1.09 -8.66
CA VAL A 223 -4.50 1.94 -9.16
C VAL A 223 -3.26 1.09 -9.31
N ALA A 224 -2.47 1.34 -10.36
CA ALA A 224 -1.22 0.61 -10.55
C ALA A 224 -0.16 1.39 -11.31
N VAL A 225 1.09 1.00 -11.11
CA VAL A 225 2.21 1.31 -12.01
C VAL A 225 2.86 0.01 -12.46
N GLU A 226 3.15 -0.08 -13.76
CA GLU A 226 3.90 -1.19 -14.35
C GLU A 226 5.29 -0.73 -14.76
N VAL A 227 6.29 -1.56 -14.46
CA VAL A 227 7.63 -1.48 -15.03
C VAL A 227 7.71 -2.51 -16.14
N ASP A 228 7.89 -2.07 -17.38
CA ASP A 228 8.03 -2.93 -18.55
C ASP A 228 9.48 -2.92 -19.04
N ARG A 229 10.18 -4.04 -18.80
CA ARG A 229 11.58 -4.24 -19.20
C ARG A 229 11.75 -5.19 -20.38
N THR A 230 10.69 -5.41 -21.16
CA THR A 230 10.67 -6.39 -22.26
C THR A 230 11.40 -5.92 -23.53
N ASN A 231 11.97 -4.70 -23.54
CA ASN A 231 12.63 -4.09 -24.69
C ASN A 231 14.06 -4.63 -24.97
N GLY A 232 14.29 -5.94 -24.86
CA GLY A 232 15.55 -6.58 -25.27
C GLY A 232 16.82 -6.08 -24.56
N GLY A 233 16.69 -5.46 -23.38
CA GLY A 233 17.81 -4.86 -22.65
C GLY A 233 18.15 -3.42 -23.04
N ASP A 234 17.51 -2.85 -24.07
CA ASP A 234 17.64 -1.42 -24.37
C ASP A 234 16.75 -0.61 -23.42
N TRP A 235 17.40 0.02 -22.45
CA TRP A 235 16.75 0.81 -21.41
C TRP A 235 15.93 1.98 -21.94
N ARG A 236 16.26 2.52 -23.13
CA ARG A 236 15.58 3.69 -23.70
C ARG A 236 14.14 3.38 -24.12
N GLY A 237 13.85 2.13 -24.46
CA GLY A 237 12.51 1.68 -24.82
C GLY A 237 11.78 0.89 -23.73
N GLU A 238 12.39 0.71 -22.56
CA GLU A 238 11.66 0.28 -21.36
C GLU A 238 10.66 1.37 -20.94
N ARG A 239 9.58 0.98 -20.23
CA ARG A 239 8.47 1.90 -19.90
C ARG A 239 8.01 1.77 -18.46
N LEU A 240 7.56 2.90 -17.92
CA LEU A 240 6.70 3.02 -16.76
C LEU A 240 5.30 3.37 -17.24
N LEU A 241 4.29 2.63 -16.80
CA LEU A 241 2.90 2.75 -17.27
C LEU A 241 1.97 2.80 -16.07
N TRP A 242 1.20 3.88 -15.90
CA TRP A 242 0.25 4.00 -14.81
C TRP A 242 -1.18 3.70 -15.25
N TYR A 243 -1.96 3.14 -14.35
CA TYR A 243 -3.32 2.70 -14.61
C TYR A 243 -4.27 3.10 -13.50
N ILE A 244 -5.51 3.39 -13.90
CA ILE A 244 -6.68 3.47 -13.01
C ILE A 244 -7.78 2.58 -13.61
N ASP A 245 -8.33 1.67 -12.83
CA ASP A 245 -9.36 0.70 -13.22
C ASP A 245 -9.01 -0.07 -14.51
N GLY A 246 -7.73 -0.47 -14.61
CA GLY A 246 -7.19 -1.18 -15.77
C GLY A 246 -6.99 -0.32 -17.02
N ARG A 247 -7.27 0.98 -16.97
CA ARG A 247 -7.08 1.91 -18.10
C ARG A 247 -5.74 2.63 -17.95
N LEU A 248 -4.93 2.62 -18.99
CA LEU A 248 -3.67 3.37 -19.04
C LEU A 248 -3.96 4.87 -18.97
N THR A 249 -3.35 5.57 -18.02
CA THR A 249 -3.57 7.00 -17.76
C THR A 249 -2.34 7.85 -18.07
N SER A 250 -1.15 7.34 -17.83
CA SER A 250 0.10 8.04 -18.12
C SER A 250 1.25 7.06 -18.38
N SER A 251 2.31 7.55 -19.02
CA SER A 251 3.51 6.77 -19.29
C SER A 251 4.78 7.61 -19.35
N VAL A 252 5.89 7.00 -18.95
CA VAL A 252 7.25 7.54 -19.10
C VAL A 252 8.13 6.43 -19.66
N ASP A 253 9.00 6.73 -20.61
CA ASP A 253 9.99 5.79 -21.13
C ASP A 253 11.42 6.27 -20.82
N GLY A 254 12.40 5.38 -21.03
CA GLY A 254 13.80 5.70 -20.79
C GLY A 254 14.28 6.88 -21.64
N THR A 255 13.76 7.04 -22.86
CA THR A 255 14.10 8.18 -23.73
C THR A 255 13.65 9.51 -23.13
N ARG A 256 12.49 9.56 -22.47
CA ARG A 256 11.99 10.77 -21.78
C ARG A 256 12.85 11.15 -20.58
N VAL A 257 13.34 10.19 -19.81
CA VAL A 257 14.26 10.45 -18.69
C VAL A 257 15.66 10.80 -19.20
N ASN A 258 16.11 10.14 -20.27
CA ASN A 258 17.40 10.36 -20.94
C ASN A 258 18.64 10.30 -20.01
N ASP A 259 18.56 9.53 -18.93
CA ASP A 259 19.67 9.25 -18.01
C ASP A 259 19.59 7.78 -17.57
N GLU A 260 20.60 6.98 -17.95
CA GLU A 260 20.59 5.53 -17.71
C GLU A 260 20.71 5.18 -16.22
N GLY A 261 21.42 6.00 -15.43
CA GLY A 261 21.58 5.78 -14.00
C GLY A 261 20.28 6.02 -13.25
N ALA A 262 19.62 7.15 -13.54
CA ALA A 262 18.29 7.48 -13.03
C ALA A 262 17.26 6.43 -13.47
N TRP A 263 17.28 6.03 -14.74
CA TRP A 263 16.38 4.99 -15.25
C TRP A 263 16.60 3.63 -14.56
N THR A 264 17.87 3.27 -14.32
CA THR A 264 18.23 2.06 -13.56
C THR A 264 17.67 2.09 -12.14
N ALA A 265 17.77 3.23 -11.45
CA ALA A 265 17.25 3.38 -10.10
C ALA A 265 15.72 3.20 -10.01
N VAL A 266 14.99 3.66 -11.02
CA VAL A 266 13.51 3.57 -11.02
C VAL A 266 12.99 2.22 -11.53
N THR A 267 13.70 1.53 -12.43
CA THR A 267 13.20 0.29 -13.06
C THR A 267 13.85 -1.01 -12.56
N ARG A 268 15.08 -0.95 -12.02
CA ARG A 268 15.89 -2.16 -11.74
C ARG A 268 16.16 -2.35 -10.27
N ASN A 269 16.41 -1.26 -9.54
CA ASN A 269 16.75 -1.36 -8.12
C ASN A 269 15.54 -1.83 -7.31
N PRO A 270 15.76 -2.64 -6.25
CA PRO A 270 14.68 -3.02 -5.35
C PRO A 270 13.96 -1.81 -4.77
N LYS A 271 12.65 -1.94 -4.55
CA LYS A 271 11.78 -0.93 -3.96
C LYS A 271 11.00 -1.51 -2.79
N PHE A 272 10.63 -0.65 -1.85
CA PHE A 272 9.63 -0.96 -0.85
C PHE A 272 8.40 -0.08 -1.04
N LEU A 273 7.26 -0.57 -0.55
CA LEU A 273 5.96 0.06 -0.71
C LEU A 273 5.64 0.93 0.50
N ILE A 274 4.93 2.03 0.28
CA ILE A 274 4.55 2.98 1.33
C ILE A 274 3.07 3.33 1.18
N LEU A 275 2.38 3.35 2.31
CA LEU A 275 1.05 3.93 2.45
C LEU A 275 1.07 4.98 3.56
N ASN A 276 0.50 6.15 3.30
CA ASN A 276 0.31 7.17 4.32
C ASN A 276 -0.84 8.12 3.98
N VAL A 277 -1.26 8.89 4.99
CA VAL A 277 -2.06 10.10 4.80
C VAL A 277 -1.36 11.25 5.52
N ALA A 278 -0.65 12.09 4.78
CA ALA A 278 -0.05 13.32 5.31
C ALA A 278 -1.12 14.40 5.54
N VAL A 279 -0.77 15.42 6.33
CA VAL A 279 -1.59 16.60 6.58
C VAL A 279 -0.75 17.86 6.42
N GLY A 280 -1.18 18.76 5.53
CA GLY A 280 -0.44 19.95 5.14
C GLY A 280 0.78 19.62 4.27
N GLY A 281 1.75 20.52 4.26
CA GLY A 281 2.97 20.37 3.49
C GLY A 281 2.98 21.16 2.19
N ASP A 282 4.15 21.18 1.54
CA ASP A 282 4.41 22.01 0.37
C ASP A 282 3.49 21.67 -0.80
N PHE A 283 3.20 20.39 -1.04
CA PHE A 283 2.39 19.99 -2.18
C PHE A 283 0.92 20.45 -2.07
N PRO A 284 0.17 20.15 -0.98
CA PRO A 284 -1.16 20.74 -0.78
C PRO A 284 -1.16 22.27 -0.82
N ASN A 285 -0.15 22.94 -0.24
CA ASN A 285 -0.04 24.40 -0.23
C ASN A 285 0.13 24.97 -1.64
N ASN A 286 1.07 24.43 -2.43
CA ASN A 286 1.39 24.93 -3.77
C ASN A 286 0.20 24.86 -4.72
N VAL A 287 -0.67 23.86 -4.55
CA VAL A 287 -1.89 23.71 -5.35
C VAL A 287 -3.07 24.50 -4.78
N ALA A 288 -3.08 24.81 -3.49
CA ALA A 288 -4.14 25.59 -2.86
C ALA A 288 -4.09 27.06 -3.30
N ASN A 289 -5.00 27.44 -4.21
CA ASN A 289 -5.17 28.80 -4.73
C ASN A 289 -3.85 29.43 -5.26
N ASP A 290 -3.10 28.66 -6.06
CA ASP A 290 -1.78 29.00 -6.58
C ASP A 290 -0.75 29.35 -5.46
N GLY A 291 -0.74 28.58 -4.37
CA GLY A 291 0.20 28.81 -3.25
C GLY A 291 -0.21 29.91 -2.27
N ARG A 292 -1.41 30.49 -2.40
CA ARG A 292 -1.86 31.62 -1.56
C ARG A 292 -2.56 31.20 -0.27
N VAL A 293 -2.87 29.90 -0.11
CA VAL A 293 -3.54 29.37 1.08
C VAL A 293 -2.65 28.33 1.73
N LEU A 294 -2.35 28.53 3.02
CA LEU A 294 -1.70 27.52 3.83
C LEU A 294 -2.72 26.48 4.28
N THR A 295 -2.31 25.23 4.23
CA THR A 295 -3.09 24.07 4.61
C THR A 295 -2.41 23.32 5.77
N PRO A 296 -3.17 22.65 6.65
CA PRO A 296 -4.64 22.60 6.68
C PRO A 296 -5.28 23.94 7.10
N THR A 297 -6.51 24.17 6.67
CA THR A 297 -7.32 25.33 7.11
C THR A 297 -8.10 24.98 8.39
N PRO A 298 -8.67 25.97 9.12
CA PRO A 298 -9.53 25.70 10.27
C PRO A 298 -10.74 24.79 9.97
N GLU A 299 -11.21 24.76 8.73
CA GLU A 299 -12.32 23.93 8.26
C GLU A 299 -11.89 22.50 7.94
N THR A 300 -10.59 22.21 7.89
CA THR A 300 -10.06 20.89 7.55
C THR A 300 -10.40 19.88 8.64
N LYS A 301 -11.03 18.77 8.24
CA LYS A 301 -11.46 17.71 9.13
C LYS A 301 -10.64 16.44 8.91
N GLY A 302 -10.29 15.80 10.02
CA GLY A 302 -9.83 14.41 10.02
C GLY A 302 -11.01 13.45 10.09
N GLY A 303 -10.73 12.21 10.49
CA GLY A 303 -11.73 11.17 10.69
C GLY A 303 -12.02 10.35 9.42
N PRO A 304 -12.99 9.43 9.49
CA PRO A 304 -13.23 8.42 8.45
C PRO A 304 -13.49 8.99 7.05
N ASP A 305 -14.17 10.13 6.94
CA ASP A 305 -14.46 10.75 5.63
C ASP A 305 -13.23 11.42 4.99
N SER A 306 -12.12 11.55 5.72
CA SER A 306 -10.80 12.01 5.24
C SER A 306 -9.77 10.88 5.21
N ALA A 307 -10.18 9.64 5.48
CA ALA A 307 -9.29 8.48 5.49
C ALA A 307 -8.93 8.01 4.07
N MET A 308 -7.82 7.30 3.96
CA MET A 308 -7.55 6.40 2.84
C MET A 308 -7.92 4.97 3.27
N GLU A 309 -8.73 4.29 2.47
CA GLU A 309 -9.06 2.89 2.67
C GLU A 309 -8.44 2.03 1.58
N VAL A 310 -7.84 0.89 1.94
CA VAL A 310 -7.14 -0.01 1.03
C VAL A 310 -7.64 -1.44 1.22
N ARG A 311 -8.25 -2.04 0.19
CA ARG A 311 -8.72 -3.43 0.21
C ARG A 311 -7.58 -4.42 0.12
N TYR A 312 -6.65 -4.18 -0.80
CA TYR A 312 -5.46 -5.00 -0.97
C TYR A 312 -4.32 -4.19 -1.58
N ILE A 313 -3.11 -4.67 -1.36
CA ILE A 313 -1.93 -4.37 -2.18
C ILE A 313 -1.42 -5.68 -2.76
N ALA A 314 -1.07 -5.67 -4.05
CA ALA A 314 -0.46 -6.81 -4.71
C ALA A 314 0.62 -6.36 -5.68
N VAL A 315 1.65 -7.20 -5.83
CA VAL A 315 2.73 -6.99 -6.79
C VAL A 315 2.83 -8.23 -7.66
N PHE A 316 2.72 -8.02 -8.96
CA PHE A 316 2.70 -9.10 -9.95
C PHE A 316 3.95 -9.09 -10.82
N SER A 317 4.34 -10.26 -11.30
CA SER A 317 5.48 -10.42 -12.20
C SER A 317 5.16 -11.42 -13.32
N THR A 318 5.78 -11.22 -14.48
CA THR A 318 5.82 -12.17 -15.61
C THR A 318 6.72 -13.35 -15.32
#